data_AF-A0A9K3HVJ7-F1
#
_entry.id   AF-A0A9K3HVJ7-F1
#
_cell.length_a   1.000
_cell.length_b   1.000
_cell.length_c   1.000
_cell.angle_alpha   90.00
_cell.angle_beta   90.00
_cell.angle_gamma   90.00
#
_symmetry.space_group_name_H-M   'P 1'
#
loop_
_entity.id
_entity.type
_entity.pdbx_description
1 polymer ?
#
loop_
_entity_poly.entity_id
_entity_poly.type
_entity_poly.pdbx_seq_one_letter_code
_entity_poly.pdbx_strand_id
1 'polypeptide(L)'
;MQFVFMCVALCERSRTMGKMNCSIGLCDMQTMIHCSIFIFFLGGLSTMSFYRNNKQDVASHDITVTFTNAITRVFDHQGKLKSPPLSLSGTCDLFSGRWVHDNKSYYPLYKEHECPYLEENFACQTYGRKDSKYLQWRWQPHGCDFPRFDGKTIVERLRGKRLLFVGDSLNRNQWNSMICMLHSSIPGVKRAGGGLKGHLHTFRASDYNISIDFYWAPMLVESNGDNPKNHHAGDYRIVGIKAIEKHARHWVDADILIFNSYHWWRVPEVKLLKSGASLLYDTIQEYEEVDSLRAYNMGLKTWSDWAHTHIDPSKTKLFFMGVTATHSRAKEWGGMKKMNCYGETEPVMDDTFWERKIDPKMLSILESSLSKLKAKGVNVQIINITQLTQCRKDAHTTVYRKHWRPLTDEQKQNPRLASDCSHWCLPGVPDTWNELLLAYIFWFQN
;
A
#
# COMPACT_ATOMS: atom_id res chain seq x y z
N MET A 1 19.39 18.31 -51.27
CA MET A 1 18.80 18.49 -52.63
C MET A 1 19.48 17.47 -53.53
N GLN A 2 18.70 16.63 -54.21
CA GLN A 2 19.05 15.34 -54.87
C GLN A 2 19.28 14.15 -53.92
N PHE A 3 18.20 13.46 -53.55
CA PHE A 3 18.04 11.99 -53.40
C PHE A 3 16.65 11.72 -52.78
N VAL A 4 15.59 12.22 -53.43
CA VAL A 4 14.19 11.88 -53.13
C VAL A 4 13.44 11.83 -54.46
N PHE A 5 13.72 10.84 -55.30
CA PHE A 5 12.91 10.52 -56.49
C PHE A 5 13.25 9.10 -56.97
N MET A 6 12.73 8.08 -56.28
CA MET A 6 12.53 6.74 -56.87
C MET A 6 11.73 5.86 -55.90
N CYS A 7 10.47 6.20 -55.65
CA CYS A 7 9.47 5.24 -55.14
C CYS A 7 8.03 5.78 -55.22
N VAL A 8 7.76 6.64 -56.21
CA VAL A 8 6.38 7.05 -56.54
C VAL A 8 6.25 6.96 -58.06
N ALA A 9 5.99 5.76 -58.56
CA ALA A 9 5.45 5.56 -59.89
C ALA A 9 4.69 4.23 -59.92
N LEU A 10 3.48 4.30 -60.47
CA LEU A 10 2.59 3.18 -60.82
C LEU A 10 1.66 2.68 -59.71
N CYS A 11 0.69 3.53 -59.33
CA CYS A 11 -0.65 3.02 -59.08
C CYS A 11 -1.72 4.10 -59.33
N GLU A 12 -2.04 4.40 -60.60
CA GLU A 12 -3.34 5.00 -60.94
C GLU A 12 -3.94 4.41 -62.23
N ARG A 13 -5.21 3.98 -62.08
CA ARG A 13 -6.28 3.77 -63.07
C ARG A 13 -6.08 2.77 -64.22
N SER A 14 -6.80 1.64 -64.13
CA SER A 14 -7.91 1.33 -65.07
C SER A 14 -8.76 0.15 -64.57
N ARG A 15 -10.08 0.34 -64.56
CA ARG A 15 -11.09 -0.73 -64.40
C ARG A 15 -11.12 -1.57 -65.67
N THR A 16 -11.04 -2.90 -65.58
CA THR A 16 -11.97 -3.89 -66.17
C THR A 16 -11.38 -5.31 -66.11
N MET A 17 -12.23 -6.26 -65.72
CA MET A 17 -12.19 -7.72 -65.95
C MET A 17 -10.90 -8.52 -65.66
N GLY A 18 -11.01 -9.48 -64.73
CA GLY A 18 -10.39 -10.81 -64.88
C GLY A 18 -9.20 -11.14 -63.96
N LYS A 19 -9.45 -12.05 -63.01
CA LYS A 19 -8.54 -12.97 -62.30
C LYS A 19 -7.01 -12.77 -62.47
N MET A 20 -6.29 -12.58 -61.36
CA MET A 20 -4.88 -12.96 -61.27
C MET A 20 -4.54 -13.54 -59.88
N ASN A 21 -3.99 -14.75 -59.90
CA ASN A 21 -3.36 -15.43 -58.77
C ASN A 21 -2.09 -14.67 -58.34
N CYS A 22 -1.89 -14.52 -57.03
CA CYS A 22 -0.65 -14.01 -56.46
C CYS A 22 0.24 -15.20 -56.04
N SER A 23 1.35 -15.41 -56.75
CA SER A 23 2.45 -16.27 -56.28
C SER A 23 3.54 -15.38 -55.68
N ILE A 24 3.87 -15.62 -54.42
CA ILE A 24 4.93 -14.94 -53.66
C ILE A 24 6.29 -15.51 -54.09
N GLY A 25 7.14 -14.69 -54.70
CA GLY A 25 8.55 -14.99 -54.94
C GLY A 25 9.42 -14.43 -53.82
N LEU A 26 10.27 -15.29 -53.23
CA LEU A 26 11.21 -14.95 -52.16
C LEU A 26 12.22 -13.86 -52.58
N CYS A 27 12.38 -12.85 -51.73
CA CYS A 27 13.54 -11.95 -51.76
C CYS A 27 14.63 -12.55 -50.87
N ASP A 28 15.86 -12.63 -51.40
CA ASP A 28 17.02 -13.29 -50.77
C ASP A 28 17.40 -12.64 -49.43
N MET A 29 17.56 -13.47 -48.38
CA MET A 29 17.85 -13.06 -47.01
C MET A 29 19.26 -12.45 -46.85
N GLN A 30 20.16 -12.71 -47.79
CA GLN A 30 21.56 -12.31 -47.68
C GLN A 30 21.78 -10.82 -47.96
N THR A 31 20.95 -10.20 -48.83
CA THR A 31 21.03 -8.76 -49.16
C THR A 31 20.44 -7.85 -48.09
N MET A 32 19.46 -8.32 -47.30
CA MET A 32 18.85 -7.55 -46.21
C MET A 32 19.77 -7.40 -44.98
N ILE A 33 20.65 -8.38 -44.74
CA ILE A 33 21.59 -8.37 -43.61
C ILE A 33 22.73 -7.36 -43.84
N HIS A 34 23.23 -7.24 -45.08
CA HIS A 34 24.30 -6.29 -45.40
C HIS A 34 23.86 -4.82 -45.33
N CYS A 35 22.62 -4.50 -45.71
CA CYS A 35 22.08 -3.15 -45.57
C CYS A 35 21.87 -2.74 -44.10
N SER A 36 21.53 -3.70 -43.23
CA SER A 36 21.27 -3.43 -41.81
C SER A 36 22.57 -3.13 -41.04
N ILE A 37 23.66 -3.84 -41.34
CA ILE A 37 24.96 -3.65 -40.66
C ILE A 37 25.58 -2.29 -41.05
N PHE A 38 25.40 -1.84 -42.29
CA PHE A 38 25.95 -0.55 -42.76
C PHE A 38 25.27 0.67 -42.10
N ILE A 39 23.97 0.59 -41.81
CA ILE A 39 23.22 1.66 -41.13
C ILE A 39 23.62 1.76 -39.65
N PHE A 40 23.91 0.64 -38.98
CA PHE A 40 24.34 0.64 -37.58
C PHE A 40 25.75 1.23 -37.38
N PHE A 41 26.68 1.01 -38.31
CA PHE A 41 28.04 1.57 -38.20
C PHE A 41 28.11 3.09 -38.44
N LEU A 42 27.28 3.63 -39.33
CA LEU A 42 27.22 5.08 -39.59
C LEU A 42 26.52 5.86 -38.47
N GLY A 43 25.54 5.26 -37.78
CA GLY A 43 24.90 5.85 -36.59
C GLY A 43 25.78 5.86 -35.33
N GLY A 44 26.68 4.88 -35.19
CA GLY A 44 27.61 4.80 -34.07
C GLY A 44 28.76 5.82 -34.11
N LEU A 45 29.21 6.20 -35.32
CA LEU A 45 30.31 7.16 -35.48
C LEU A 45 29.86 8.62 -35.32
N SER A 46 28.61 8.95 -35.67
CA SER A 46 28.05 10.30 -35.49
C SER A 46 27.78 10.65 -34.02
N THR A 47 27.38 9.66 -33.21
CA THR A 47 27.12 9.84 -31.77
C THR A 47 28.41 9.98 -30.94
N MET A 48 29.50 9.29 -31.33
CA MET A 48 30.81 9.43 -30.67
C MET A 48 31.51 10.75 -30.98
N SER A 49 31.30 11.33 -32.17
CA SER A 49 31.83 12.66 -32.53
C SER A 49 31.10 13.79 -31.78
N PHE A 50 29.79 13.64 -31.55
CA PHE A 50 28.98 14.61 -30.79
C PHE A 50 29.34 14.61 -29.28
N TYR A 51 29.67 13.44 -28.72
CA TYR A 51 30.04 13.32 -27.30
C TYR A 51 31.46 13.83 -27.01
N ARG A 52 32.35 13.81 -28.01
CA ARG A 52 33.75 14.24 -27.85
C ARG A 52 33.97 15.75 -28.01
N ASN A 53 33.08 16.45 -28.71
CA ASN A 53 33.18 17.91 -28.91
C ASN A 53 32.56 18.77 -27.79
N ASN A 54 31.83 18.19 -26.84
CA ASN A 54 31.11 18.94 -25.80
C ASN A 54 31.78 18.92 -24.41
N LYS A 55 33.07 18.60 -24.36
CA LYS A 55 33.84 18.57 -23.11
C LYS A 55 35.09 19.44 -23.21
N GLN A 56 34.90 20.74 -23.33
CA GLN A 56 35.95 21.73 -23.09
C GLN A 56 35.34 23.08 -22.64
N ASP A 57 35.92 23.59 -21.56
CA ASP A 57 35.87 24.95 -21.00
C ASP A 57 34.59 25.46 -20.30
N VAL A 58 34.61 25.42 -18.96
CA VAL A 58 34.19 26.57 -18.14
C VAL A 58 35.19 26.75 -16.98
N ALA A 59 35.94 27.84 -17.05
CA ALA A 59 36.92 28.29 -16.07
C ALA A 59 36.24 28.84 -14.81
N SER A 60 36.86 28.61 -13.65
CA SER A 60 36.55 29.26 -12.38
C SER A 60 36.87 30.75 -12.45
N HIS A 61 35.88 31.61 -12.17
CA HIS A 61 36.09 33.00 -11.81
C HIS A 61 35.51 33.21 -10.42
N ASP A 62 36.36 33.62 -9.48
CA ASP A 62 35.96 34.12 -8.17
C ASP A 62 35.17 35.42 -8.34
N ILE A 63 33.90 35.41 -7.92
CA ILE A 63 33.09 36.62 -7.80
C ILE A 63 32.76 36.79 -6.32
N THR A 64 33.39 37.77 -5.69
CA THR A 64 33.01 38.26 -4.36
C THR A 64 31.69 39.03 -4.49
N VAL A 65 30.58 38.42 -4.06
CA VAL A 65 29.27 39.07 -4.01
C VAL A 65 28.85 39.27 -2.56
N THR A 66 28.89 40.52 -2.10
CA THR A 66 28.28 40.96 -0.85
C THR A 66 26.80 41.26 -1.12
N PHE A 67 25.87 40.44 -0.60
CA PHE A 67 24.46 40.85 -0.48
C PHE A 67 23.79 40.29 0.78
N THR A 68 22.94 41.14 1.32
CA THR A 68 22.20 41.11 2.57
C THR A 68 21.02 40.13 2.59
N ASN A 69 20.65 39.72 3.80
CA ASN A 69 19.62 38.73 4.15
C ASN A 69 18.31 38.78 3.32
N ALA A 70 18.02 37.69 2.60
CA ALA A 70 16.67 37.27 2.28
C ALA A 70 16.62 35.72 2.21
N ILE A 71 15.79 35.11 3.05
CA ILE A 71 15.67 33.65 3.19
C ILE A 71 14.82 33.11 2.05
N THR A 72 15.46 32.46 1.08
CA THR A 72 14.80 31.61 0.07
C THR A 72 15.38 30.20 0.21
N ARG A 73 14.62 29.27 0.81
CA ARG A 73 15.05 27.88 0.99
C ARG A 73 14.89 27.11 -0.32
N VAL A 74 16.00 26.97 -1.05
CA VAL A 74 16.17 25.97 -2.11
C VAL A 74 16.65 24.67 -1.44
N PHE A 75 15.86 23.59 -1.54
CA PHE A 75 16.22 22.29 -0.99
C PHE A 75 17.19 21.57 -1.92
N ASP A 76 18.42 21.34 -1.43
CA ASP A 76 19.41 20.48 -2.06
C ASP A 76 19.21 19.02 -1.60
N HIS A 77 19.05 18.10 -2.55
CA HIS A 77 18.76 16.69 -2.33
C HIS A 77 20.04 15.86 -2.37
N GLN A 78 20.80 15.86 -1.27
CA GLN A 78 21.71 14.78 -0.87
C GLN A 78 22.19 15.01 0.57
N GLY A 79 21.45 14.49 1.55
CA GLY A 79 21.81 14.61 2.95
C GLY A 79 21.07 13.59 3.81
N LYS A 80 21.84 12.73 4.47
CA LYS A 80 21.39 11.83 5.53
C LYS A 80 20.50 12.59 6.51
N LEU A 81 19.24 12.19 6.66
CA LEU A 81 18.38 12.66 7.75
C LEU A 81 18.88 12.04 9.06
N LYS A 82 19.78 12.76 9.74
CA LYS A 82 19.97 12.67 11.19
C LYS A 82 19.58 14.01 11.80
N SER A 83 18.35 14.07 12.30
CA SER A 83 18.06 14.56 13.64
C SER A 83 16.67 14.06 14.04
N PRO A 84 16.49 13.46 15.23
CA PRO A 84 15.16 13.29 15.79
C PRO A 84 14.58 14.68 16.08
N PRO A 85 13.25 14.88 16.03
CA PRO A 85 12.68 16.06 16.62
C PRO A 85 13.08 16.03 18.10
N LEU A 86 13.87 17.01 18.53
CA LEU A 86 13.99 17.32 19.95
C LEU A 86 12.55 17.57 20.42
N SER A 87 12.04 16.70 21.30
CA SER A 87 10.69 16.82 21.86
C SER A 87 10.61 18.11 22.68
N LEU A 88 10.25 19.21 22.02
CA LEU A 88 9.72 20.37 22.71
C LEU A 88 8.24 20.08 23.01
N SER A 89 7.92 20.03 24.31
CA SER A 89 6.66 19.67 24.96
C SER A 89 6.53 18.17 25.30
N GLY A 90 6.21 17.88 26.56
CA GLY A 90 6.09 16.55 27.17
C GLY A 90 4.94 15.69 26.64
N THR A 91 4.84 15.53 25.32
CA THR A 91 3.91 14.60 24.66
C THR A 91 4.71 13.42 24.11
N CYS A 92 4.29 12.19 24.43
CA CYS A 92 4.96 10.99 23.96
C CYS A 92 4.54 10.67 22.52
N ASP A 93 5.53 10.54 21.63
CA ASP A 93 5.31 9.95 20.32
C ASP A 93 5.26 8.41 20.44
N LEU A 94 4.05 7.85 20.44
CA LEU A 94 3.82 6.40 20.49
C LEU A 94 4.39 5.65 19.28
N PHE A 95 4.64 6.35 18.18
CA PHE A 95 5.00 5.75 16.89
C PHE A 95 6.50 5.80 16.60
N SER A 96 7.28 6.50 17.45
CA SER A 96 8.74 6.53 17.42
C SER A 96 9.31 5.67 18.53
N GLY A 97 10.03 4.62 18.17
CA GLY A 97 10.43 3.58 19.11
C GLY A 97 11.22 2.46 18.45
N ARG A 98 11.26 1.33 19.15
CA ARG A 98 11.98 0.14 18.72
C ARG A 98 11.27 -1.15 19.08
N TRP A 99 11.58 -2.21 18.35
CA TRP A 99 11.17 -3.55 18.71
C TRP A 99 12.09 -4.10 19.79
N VAL A 100 11.49 -4.64 20.85
CA VAL A 100 12.22 -5.30 21.92
C VAL A 100 11.66 -6.70 22.12
N HIS A 101 12.55 -7.64 22.37
CA HIS A 101 12.16 -8.99 22.72
C HIS A 101 11.46 -8.98 24.09
N ASP A 102 10.32 -9.66 24.18
CA ASP A 102 9.55 -9.70 25.41
C ASP A 102 10.01 -10.82 26.35
N ASN A 103 10.95 -10.49 27.21
CA ASN A 103 11.48 -11.43 28.20
C ASN A 103 10.46 -11.85 29.27
N LYS A 104 9.29 -11.18 29.35
CA LYS A 104 8.26 -11.44 30.36
C LYS A 104 7.17 -12.40 29.89
N SER A 105 7.29 -12.96 28.69
CA SER A 105 6.33 -13.93 28.12
C SER A 105 4.88 -13.45 28.08
N TYR A 106 4.68 -12.13 27.91
CA TYR A 106 3.36 -11.51 27.73
C TYR A 106 2.86 -11.65 26.28
N TYR A 107 3.79 -11.70 25.32
CA TYR A 107 3.48 -11.93 23.92
C TYR A 107 3.64 -13.40 23.53
N PRO A 108 2.80 -13.90 22.60
CA PRO A 108 1.69 -13.19 21.95
C PRO A 108 0.49 -12.97 22.89
N LEU A 109 -0.35 -11.97 22.59
CA LEU A 109 -1.51 -11.58 23.43
C LEU A 109 -2.62 -12.65 23.49
N TYR A 110 -2.64 -13.55 22.50
CA TYR A 110 -3.51 -14.71 22.39
C TYR A 110 -2.76 -15.77 21.58
N LYS A 111 -3.19 -17.04 21.65
CA LYS A 111 -2.67 -18.09 20.77
C LYS A 111 -3.55 -18.24 19.53
N GLU A 112 -2.96 -18.64 18.42
CA GLU A 112 -3.66 -18.80 17.14
C GLU A 112 -4.92 -19.67 17.27
N HIS A 113 -4.79 -20.84 17.92
CA HIS A 113 -5.89 -21.80 18.09
C HIS A 113 -6.97 -21.35 19.10
N GLU A 114 -6.73 -20.30 19.88
CA GLU A 114 -7.71 -19.77 20.82
C GLU A 114 -8.75 -18.88 20.12
N CYS A 115 -8.42 -18.29 18.95
CA CYS A 115 -9.32 -17.41 18.22
C CYS A 115 -10.12 -18.15 17.12
N PRO A 116 -11.43 -18.44 17.32
CA PRO A 116 -12.23 -19.16 16.32
C PRO A 116 -12.62 -18.29 15.11
N TYR A 117 -12.32 -17.00 15.15
CA TYR A 117 -12.64 -16.03 14.09
C TYR A 117 -11.43 -15.76 13.18
N LEU A 118 -10.29 -16.38 13.46
CA LEU A 118 -9.08 -16.16 12.71
C LEU A 118 -9.25 -16.68 11.27
N GLU A 119 -8.96 -15.83 10.30
CA GLU A 119 -9.01 -16.21 8.89
C GLU A 119 -7.80 -17.05 8.49
N GLU A 120 -8.06 -18.07 7.68
CA GLU A 120 -7.05 -19.00 7.16
C GLU A 120 -5.90 -18.33 6.37
N ASN A 121 -6.09 -17.09 5.91
CA ASN A 121 -5.05 -16.32 5.23
C ASN A 121 -3.94 -15.86 6.18
N PHE A 122 -4.22 -15.77 7.48
CA PHE A 122 -3.32 -15.21 8.49
C PHE A 122 -2.88 -16.23 9.56
N ALA A 123 -3.46 -17.43 9.54
CA ALA A 123 -3.22 -18.52 10.50
C ALA A 123 -1.94 -19.32 10.21
N CYS A 124 -0.78 -18.68 10.34
CA CYS A 124 0.50 -19.26 9.93
C CYS A 124 0.87 -20.59 10.61
N GLN A 125 0.58 -20.75 11.91
CA GLN A 125 0.90 -21.97 12.64
C GLN A 125 0.07 -23.14 12.12
N THR A 126 -1.23 -22.92 11.89
CA THR A 126 -2.15 -23.89 11.25
C THR A 126 -1.65 -24.33 9.88
N TYR A 127 -1.06 -23.41 9.12
CA TYR A 127 -0.48 -23.68 7.80
C TYR A 127 0.99 -24.11 7.84
N GLY A 128 1.48 -24.56 9.00
CA GLY A 128 2.75 -25.28 9.12
C GLY A 128 3.98 -24.43 9.44
N ARG A 129 3.80 -23.16 9.82
CA ARG A 129 4.89 -22.34 10.33
C ARG A 129 5.38 -22.87 11.67
N LYS A 130 6.67 -23.25 11.76
CA LYS A 130 7.25 -23.88 12.96
C LYS A 130 7.99 -22.92 13.87
N ASP A 131 8.59 -21.87 13.32
CA ASP A 131 9.25 -20.86 14.13
C ASP A 131 8.21 -19.97 14.84
N SER A 132 8.49 -19.57 16.08
CA SER A 132 7.57 -18.78 16.91
C SER A 132 8.18 -17.50 17.47
N LYS A 133 9.47 -17.24 17.21
CA LYS A 133 10.16 -16.05 17.73
C LYS A 133 9.53 -14.74 17.27
N TYR A 134 8.97 -14.71 16.06
CA TYR A 134 8.26 -13.54 15.54
C TYR A 134 7.08 -13.09 16.42
N LEU A 135 6.55 -14.00 17.25
CA LEU A 135 5.45 -13.73 18.18
C LEU A 135 5.90 -13.03 19.46
N GLN A 136 7.21 -13.02 19.77
CA GLN A 136 7.77 -12.60 21.06
C GLN A 136 8.32 -11.18 21.03
N TRP A 137 7.90 -10.38 20.06
CA TRP A 137 8.36 -9.00 19.88
C TRP A 137 7.27 -8.02 20.28
N ARG A 138 7.66 -7.02 21.07
CA ARG A 138 6.79 -5.91 21.46
C ARG A 138 7.38 -4.58 21.03
N TRP A 139 6.52 -3.60 20.76
CA TRP A 139 6.94 -2.24 20.48
C TRP A 139 7.21 -1.47 21.77
N GLN A 140 8.27 -0.66 21.78
CA GLN A 140 8.64 0.23 22.88
C GLN A 140 8.89 1.63 22.31
N PRO A 141 8.00 2.61 22.57
CA PRO A 141 8.27 4.00 22.25
C PRO A 141 9.53 4.50 22.98
N HIS A 142 10.26 5.44 22.36
CA HIS A 142 11.50 5.96 22.94
C HIS A 142 11.27 6.85 24.16
N GLY A 143 10.17 7.61 24.17
CA GLY A 143 9.91 8.64 25.18
C GLY A 143 8.94 8.25 26.28
N CYS A 144 8.27 7.09 26.19
CA CYS A 144 7.32 6.64 27.21
C CYS A 144 7.00 5.14 27.11
N ASP A 145 6.27 4.67 28.12
CA ASP A 145 5.45 3.47 28.04
C ASP A 145 4.01 3.85 27.68
N PHE A 146 3.30 2.91 27.06
CA PHE A 146 1.86 2.99 26.88
C PHE A 146 1.15 1.86 27.65
N PRO A 147 -0.13 2.04 28.02
CA PRO A 147 -0.88 1.05 28.78
C PRO A 147 -0.83 -0.32 28.12
N ARG A 148 -0.55 -1.35 28.92
CA ARG A 148 -0.62 -2.74 28.46
C ARG A 148 -2.03 -3.07 28.02
N PHE A 149 -2.15 -3.87 26.97
CA PHE A 149 -3.44 -4.33 26.49
C PHE A 149 -4.19 -5.10 27.59
N ASP A 150 -5.31 -4.58 28.06
CA ASP A 150 -6.23 -5.30 28.95
C ASP A 150 -7.57 -5.45 28.24
N GLY A 151 -7.87 -6.67 27.78
CA GLY A 151 -9.04 -6.92 26.95
C GLY A 151 -10.35 -6.55 27.64
N LYS A 152 -10.49 -6.76 28.95
CA LYS A 152 -11.70 -6.38 29.71
C LYS A 152 -11.90 -4.86 29.74
N THR A 153 -10.85 -4.11 30.02
CA THR A 153 -10.87 -2.64 30.02
C THR A 153 -11.23 -2.10 28.64
N ILE A 154 -10.64 -2.64 27.58
CA ILE A 154 -10.94 -2.22 26.22
C ILE A 154 -12.38 -2.53 25.85
N VAL A 155 -12.88 -3.73 26.15
CA VAL A 155 -14.26 -4.13 25.90
C VAL A 155 -15.25 -3.19 26.60
N GLU A 156 -15.00 -2.81 27.84
CA GLU A 156 -15.85 -1.84 28.55
C GLU A 156 -15.80 -0.44 27.91
N ARG A 157 -14.62 0.03 27.48
CA ARG A 157 -14.48 1.32 26.78
C ARG A 157 -15.13 1.32 25.39
N LEU A 158 -15.27 0.15 24.78
CA LEU A 158 -15.96 -0.06 23.51
C LEU A 158 -17.46 -0.28 23.65
N ARG A 159 -17.98 -0.46 24.87
CA ARG A 159 -19.40 -0.72 25.12
C ARG A 159 -20.28 0.32 24.42
N GLY A 160 -21.27 -0.17 23.66
CA GLY A 160 -22.19 0.67 22.91
C GLY A 160 -21.59 1.34 21.67
N LYS A 161 -20.40 0.94 21.21
CA LYS A 161 -19.71 1.55 20.07
C LYS A 161 -19.61 0.61 18.87
N ARG A 162 -19.60 1.23 17.68
CA ARG A 162 -19.24 0.62 16.40
C ARG A 162 -17.89 1.11 15.93
N LEU A 163 -16.95 0.18 15.83
CA LEU A 163 -15.64 0.37 15.19
C LEU A 163 -15.73 -0.14 13.77
N LEU A 164 -15.32 0.67 12.80
CA LEU A 164 -15.35 0.28 11.39
C LEU A 164 -13.98 0.53 10.75
N PHE A 165 -13.35 -0.57 10.33
CA PHE A 165 -12.17 -0.57 9.49
C PHE A 165 -12.59 -0.48 8.02
N VAL A 166 -11.99 0.41 7.23
CA VAL A 166 -12.34 0.62 5.83
C VAL A 166 -11.08 0.68 4.99
N GLY A 167 -10.94 -0.24 4.04
CA GLY A 167 -9.78 -0.20 3.15
C GLY A 167 -9.49 -1.52 2.45
N ASP A 168 -8.20 -1.82 2.34
CA ASP A 168 -7.66 -2.98 1.64
C ASP A 168 -7.48 -4.21 2.55
N SER A 169 -6.82 -5.23 2.02
CA SER A 169 -6.58 -6.50 2.71
C SER A 169 -5.69 -6.39 3.95
N LEU A 170 -4.88 -5.33 4.07
CA LEU A 170 -4.07 -5.08 5.27
C LEU A 170 -4.95 -4.52 6.38
N ASN A 171 -5.98 -3.75 6.04
CA ASN A 171 -6.97 -3.33 7.03
C ASN A 171 -7.81 -4.51 7.52
N ARG A 172 -8.15 -5.45 6.62
CA ARG A 172 -8.79 -6.73 6.98
C ARG A 172 -7.90 -7.54 7.93
N ASN A 173 -6.59 -7.58 7.68
CA ASN A 173 -5.61 -8.23 8.55
C ASN A 173 -5.62 -7.62 9.96
N GLN A 174 -5.66 -6.29 10.07
CA GLN A 174 -5.78 -5.58 11.34
C GLN A 174 -7.12 -5.80 12.04
N TRP A 175 -8.23 -5.77 11.30
CA TRP A 175 -9.57 -6.05 11.83
C TRP A 175 -9.67 -7.46 12.41
N ASN A 176 -9.12 -8.46 11.72
CA ASN A 176 -9.15 -9.83 12.21
C ASN A 176 -8.29 -10.00 13.49
N SER A 177 -7.14 -9.31 13.56
CA SER A 177 -6.36 -9.18 14.80
C SER A 177 -7.16 -8.55 15.93
N MET A 178 -7.88 -7.45 15.69
CA MET A 178 -8.67 -6.77 16.72
C MET A 178 -9.72 -7.69 17.33
N ILE A 179 -10.40 -8.49 16.50
CA ILE A 179 -11.36 -9.49 16.96
C ILE A 179 -10.66 -10.55 17.81
N CYS A 180 -9.51 -11.08 17.35
CA CYS A 180 -8.77 -12.10 18.07
C CYS A 180 -8.14 -11.60 19.39
N MET A 181 -7.80 -10.31 19.50
CA MET A 181 -7.37 -9.72 20.76
C MET A 181 -8.51 -9.62 21.78
N LEU A 182 -9.75 -9.38 21.33
CA LEU A 182 -10.87 -9.05 22.22
C LEU A 182 -11.81 -10.22 22.51
N HIS A 183 -11.93 -11.22 21.62
CA HIS A 183 -13.02 -12.20 21.71
C HIS A 183 -13.06 -12.99 23.02
N SER A 184 -11.89 -13.30 23.61
CA SER A 184 -11.78 -14.05 24.87
C SER A 184 -12.22 -13.22 26.07
N SER A 185 -12.09 -11.90 25.98
CA SER A 185 -12.49 -10.95 27.03
C SER A 185 -13.97 -10.56 26.96
N ILE A 186 -14.67 -10.92 25.88
CA ILE A 186 -16.11 -10.67 25.73
C ILE A 186 -16.89 -11.92 26.12
N PRO A 187 -17.49 -11.99 27.33
CA PRO A 187 -18.37 -13.10 27.69
C PRO A 187 -19.64 -13.10 26.83
N GLY A 188 -20.35 -14.22 26.84
CA GLY A 188 -21.65 -14.35 26.16
C GLY A 188 -21.56 -14.55 24.64
N VAL A 189 -22.70 -14.31 23.99
CA VAL A 189 -22.92 -14.67 22.58
C VAL A 189 -22.26 -13.66 21.64
N LYS A 190 -21.37 -14.18 20.80
CA LYS A 190 -20.67 -13.44 19.75
C LYS A 190 -21.10 -13.97 18.39
N ARG A 191 -21.35 -13.07 17.43
CA ARG A 191 -21.71 -13.42 16.05
C ARG A 191 -20.75 -12.77 15.09
N ALA A 192 -20.22 -13.53 14.15
CA ALA A 192 -19.42 -13.04 13.05
C ALA A 192 -20.09 -13.41 11.74
N GLY A 193 -20.16 -12.49 10.77
CA GLY A 193 -20.81 -12.76 9.50
C GLY A 193 -20.52 -11.72 8.43
N GLY A 194 -20.73 -12.11 7.18
CA GLY A 194 -20.66 -11.24 6.02
C GLY A 194 -22.03 -10.66 5.66
N GLY A 195 -22.07 -9.38 5.32
CA GLY A 195 -23.22 -8.67 4.76
C GLY A 195 -22.85 -7.99 3.44
N LEU A 196 -23.82 -7.33 2.81
CA LEU A 196 -23.62 -6.54 1.58
C LEU A 196 -22.84 -7.30 0.51
N LYS A 197 -23.21 -8.55 0.21
CA LYS A 197 -22.53 -9.42 -0.78
C LYS A 197 -21.03 -9.62 -0.51
N GLY A 198 -20.61 -9.55 0.76
CA GLY A 198 -19.22 -9.75 1.19
C GLY A 198 -18.39 -8.48 1.29
N HIS A 199 -18.98 -7.30 1.05
CA HIS A 199 -18.27 -6.03 1.26
C HIS A 199 -18.11 -5.71 2.75
N LEU A 200 -19.10 -6.08 3.57
CA LEU A 200 -19.08 -5.81 5.01
C LEU A 200 -18.91 -7.12 5.78
N HIS A 201 -17.96 -7.15 6.69
CA HIS A 201 -17.79 -8.21 7.68
C HIS A 201 -18.00 -7.62 9.07
N THR A 202 -18.90 -8.20 9.84
CA THR A 202 -19.27 -7.69 11.17
C THR A 202 -19.01 -8.76 12.22
N PHE A 203 -18.27 -8.38 13.27
CA PHE A 203 -18.21 -9.09 14.53
C PHE A 203 -19.03 -8.33 15.56
N ARG A 204 -20.04 -8.98 16.14
CA ARG A 204 -20.98 -8.39 17.09
C ARG A 204 -20.98 -9.14 18.42
N ALA A 205 -20.91 -8.38 19.50
CA ALA A 205 -21.16 -8.86 20.86
C ALA A 205 -22.39 -8.14 21.43
N SER A 206 -23.50 -8.86 21.52
CA SER A 206 -24.80 -8.28 21.86
C SER A 206 -24.86 -7.75 23.29
N ASP A 207 -24.28 -8.47 24.26
CA ASP A 207 -24.35 -8.11 25.69
C ASP A 207 -23.59 -6.80 26.02
N TYR A 208 -22.69 -6.39 25.13
CA TYR A 208 -21.93 -5.15 25.23
C TYR A 208 -22.38 -4.10 24.21
N ASN A 209 -23.29 -4.46 23.31
CA ASN A 209 -23.67 -3.66 22.16
C ASN A 209 -22.43 -3.16 21.38
N ILE A 210 -21.47 -4.05 21.12
CA ILE A 210 -20.24 -3.75 20.36
C ILE A 210 -20.37 -4.31 18.95
N SER A 211 -19.95 -3.52 17.96
CA SER A 211 -19.70 -3.98 16.59
C SER A 211 -18.27 -3.62 16.17
N ILE A 212 -17.53 -4.62 15.68
CA ILE A 212 -16.20 -4.44 15.08
C ILE A 212 -16.31 -4.90 13.63
N ASP A 213 -16.32 -3.93 12.74
CA ASP A 213 -16.68 -4.13 11.34
C ASP A 213 -15.47 -3.89 10.42
N PHE A 214 -15.46 -4.57 9.28
CA PHE A 214 -14.56 -4.33 8.16
C PHE A 214 -15.36 -4.12 6.88
N TYR A 215 -15.08 -3.03 6.17
CA TYR A 215 -15.64 -2.72 4.85
C TYR A 215 -14.55 -2.75 3.78
N TRP A 216 -14.72 -3.60 2.77
CA TRP A 216 -13.81 -3.71 1.62
C TRP A 216 -13.98 -2.53 0.66
N ALA A 217 -12.98 -1.65 0.64
CA ALA A 217 -12.87 -0.51 -0.27
C ALA A 217 -11.38 -0.17 -0.47
N PRO A 218 -10.60 -1.00 -1.19
CA PRO A 218 -9.15 -0.94 -1.19
C PRO A 218 -8.56 0.38 -1.71
N MET A 219 -9.30 1.05 -2.60
CA MET A 219 -8.95 2.36 -3.15
C MET A 219 -9.87 3.48 -2.61
N LEU A 220 -10.69 3.19 -1.59
CA LEU A 220 -11.73 4.05 -0.99
C LEU A 220 -12.86 4.45 -1.96
N VAL A 221 -12.50 5.06 -3.09
CA VAL A 221 -13.37 5.31 -4.24
C VAL A 221 -13.71 4.01 -4.98
N GLU A 222 -14.74 4.04 -5.82
CA GLU A 222 -15.18 2.89 -6.60
C GLU A 222 -14.11 2.46 -7.61
N SER A 223 -13.90 1.15 -7.72
CA SER A 223 -12.85 0.55 -8.54
C SER A 223 -13.20 -0.84 -9.06
N ASN A 224 -12.47 -1.31 -10.07
CA ASN A 224 -12.52 -2.72 -10.47
C ASN A 224 -11.94 -3.68 -9.41
N GLY A 225 -11.38 -3.15 -8.32
CA GLY A 225 -10.90 -3.88 -7.15
C GLY A 225 -11.97 -4.15 -6.09
N ASP A 226 -13.19 -3.63 -6.25
CA ASP A 226 -14.19 -3.66 -5.18
C ASP A 226 -14.83 -5.03 -4.96
N ASN A 227 -14.68 -5.99 -5.88
CA ASN A 227 -15.27 -7.32 -5.69
C ASN A 227 -14.47 -8.15 -4.66
N PRO A 228 -14.97 -8.39 -3.44
CA PRO A 228 -14.19 -9.01 -2.36
C PRO A 228 -13.73 -10.44 -2.67
N LYS A 229 -14.31 -11.12 -3.67
CA LYS A 229 -13.94 -12.48 -4.10
C LYS A 229 -13.13 -12.51 -5.40
N ASN A 230 -13.43 -11.61 -6.33
CA ASN A 230 -12.79 -11.54 -7.64
C ASN A 230 -12.19 -10.15 -7.89
N HIS A 231 -11.28 -9.74 -7.02
CA HIS A 231 -10.60 -8.43 -7.09
C HIS A 231 -9.19 -8.51 -7.70
N HIS A 232 -8.77 -9.69 -8.15
CA HIS A 232 -7.53 -9.88 -8.89
C HIS A 232 -7.74 -9.52 -10.37
N ALA A 233 -8.11 -8.26 -10.65
CA ALA A 233 -8.42 -7.75 -11.98
C ALA A 233 -7.17 -7.51 -12.86
N GLY A 234 -6.19 -8.41 -12.81
CA GLY A 234 -4.89 -8.26 -13.48
C GLY A 234 -4.02 -7.14 -12.89
N ASP A 235 -3.01 -6.75 -13.67
CA ASP A 235 -1.98 -5.76 -13.28
C ASP A 235 -2.42 -4.30 -13.46
N TYR A 236 -3.69 -4.05 -13.81
CA TYR A 236 -4.24 -2.71 -14.00
C TYR A 236 -5.33 -2.39 -12.97
N ARG A 237 -5.53 -1.10 -12.74
CA ARG A 237 -6.57 -0.57 -11.85
C ARG A 237 -7.43 0.41 -12.60
N ILE A 238 -8.74 0.20 -12.54
CA ILE A 238 -9.75 1.11 -13.06
C ILE A 238 -10.44 1.75 -11.87
N VAL A 239 -10.52 3.09 -11.86
CA VAL A 239 -11.01 3.85 -10.73
C VAL A 239 -12.04 4.89 -11.19
N GLY A 240 -13.22 4.86 -10.57
CA GLY A 240 -14.20 5.93 -10.63
C GLY A 240 -13.79 7.04 -9.65
N ILE A 241 -12.87 7.92 -10.06
CA ILE A 241 -12.16 8.81 -9.13
C ILE A 241 -13.06 9.79 -8.36
N LYS A 242 -14.27 10.06 -8.86
CA LYS A 242 -15.29 10.91 -8.23
C LYS A 242 -16.43 10.10 -7.58
N ALA A 243 -16.39 8.78 -7.67
CA ALA A 243 -17.43 7.89 -7.19
C ALA A 243 -17.00 7.28 -5.85
N ILE A 244 -17.69 7.64 -4.78
CA ILE A 244 -17.41 7.14 -3.42
C ILE A 244 -18.70 6.78 -2.65
N GLU A 245 -19.83 7.40 -3.01
CA GLU A 245 -21.09 7.33 -2.27
C GLU A 245 -21.64 5.91 -2.08
N LYS A 246 -21.45 5.03 -3.08
CA LYS A 246 -21.86 3.63 -2.99
C LYS A 246 -21.20 2.92 -1.80
N HIS A 247 -19.94 3.23 -1.53
CA HIS A 247 -19.22 2.72 -0.36
C HIS A 247 -19.59 3.51 0.88
N ALA A 248 -19.47 4.83 0.78
CA ALA A 248 -19.37 5.70 1.94
C ALA A 248 -20.65 5.86 2.73
N ARG A 249 -21.81 5.61 2.10
CA ARG A 249 -23.11 5.51 2.79
C ARG A 249 -23.16 4.45 3.90
N HIS A 250 -22.21 3.51 3.93
CA HIS A 250 -22.12 2.45 4.94
C HIS A 250 -21.17 2.79 6.10
N TRP A 251 -20.53 3.97 6.06
CA TRP A 251 -19.49 4.39 7.01
C TRP A 251 -19.98 5.42 8.03
N VAL A 252 -21.04 6.17 7.70
CA VAL A 252 -21.47 7.40 8.39
C VAL A 252 -21.91 7.22 9.84
N ASP A 253 -22.34 6.02 10.24
CA ASP A 253 -22.89 5.70 11.55
C ASP A 253 -21.90 4.96 12.47
N ALA A 254 -20.61 4.97 12.14
CA ALA A 254 -19.56 4.43 13.02
C ALA A 254 -19.09 5.48 14.05
N ASP A 255 -18.88 5.05 15.30
CA ASP A 255 -18.29 5.89 16.35
C ASP A 255 -16.79 6.09 16.14
N ILE A 256 -16.13 5.08 15.59
CA ILE A 256 -14.69 5.08 15.30
C ILE A 256 -14.47 4.52 13.89
N LEU A 257 -13.94 5.37 13.01
CA LEU A 257 -13.59 5.03 11.63
C LEU A 257 -12.08 4.90 11.50
N ILE A 258 -11.62 3.77 10.99
CA ILE A 258 -10.19 3.47 10.78
C ILE A 258 -9.97 3.16 9.30
N PHE A 259 -9.38 4.09 8.57
CA PHE A 259 -9.12 3.95 7.14
C PHE A 259 -7.71 3.42 6.86
N ASN A 260 -7.54 2.70 5.76
CA ASN A 260 -6.26 2.58 5.07
C ASN A 260 -6.48 2.63 3.56
N SER A 261 -5.46 3.02 2.80
CA SER A 261 -5.42 2.84 1.34
C SER A 261 -4.03 3.16 0.81
N TYR A 262 -3.30 2.16 0.33
CA TYR A 262 -1.95 2.39 -0.22
C TYR A 262 -1.53 1.32 -1.23
N HIS A 263 -1.59 0.04 -0.87
CA HIS A 263 -0.94 -1.02 -1.64
C HIS A 263 -1.46 -1.12 -3.07
N TRP A 264 -2.74 -0.83 -3.26
CA TRP A 264 -3.45 -0.93 -4.53
C TRP A 264 -3.16 0.22 -5.48
N TRP A 265 -2.61 1.32 -4.98
CA TRP A 265 -2.16 2.46 -5.77
C TRP A 265 -0.75 2.28 -6.30
N ARG A 266 0.01 1.28 -5.83
CA ARG A 266 1.39 1.00 -6.27
C ARG A 266 1.46 0.28 -7.62
N VAL A 267 0.79 0.85 -8.61
CA VAL A 267 0.87 0.49 -10.02
C VAL A 267 1.54 1.63 -10.79
N PRO A 268 2.15 1.38 -11.97
CA PRO A 268 2.74 2.45 -12.77
C PRO A 268 1.71 3.52 -13.14
N GLU A 269 0.53 3.07 -13.59
CA GLU A 269 -0.55 3.92 -14.09
C GLU A 269 -1.91 3.41 -13.61
N VAL A 270 -2.85 4.34 -13.48
CA VAL A 270 -4.25 4.07 -13.10
C VAL A 270 -5.16 4.55 -14.21
N LYS A 271 -6.14 3.73 -14.59
CA LYS A 271 -7.18 4.08 -15.55
C LYS A 271 -8.32 4.77 -14.82
N LEU A 272 -8.51 6.06 -15.04
CA LEU A 272 -9.64 6.81 -14.51
C LEU A 272 -10.83 6.68 -15.47
N LEU A 273 -11.98 6.29 -14.95
CA LEU A 273 -13.22 6.32 -15.73
C LEU A 273 -13.58 7.77 -16.07
N LYS A 274 -13.89 8.03 -17.34
CA LYS A 274 -14.44 9.33 -17.74
C LYS A 274 -15.85 9.50 -17.16
N SER A 275 -16.21 10.76 -16.86
CA SER A 275 -17.48 11.11 -16.20
C SER A 275 -18.68 10.60 -16.98
N GLY A 276 -19.57 9.86 -16.30
CA GLY A 276 -20.78 9.26 -16.89
C GLY A 276 -20.70 7.76 -17.10
N ALA A 277 -19.49 7.19 -17.17
CA ALA A 277 -19.31 5.75 -17.35
C ALA A 277 -19.42 4.99 -16.01
N SER A 278 -20.33 4.02 -15.92
CA SER A 278 -20.44 3.10 -14.79
C SER A 278 -19.65 1.83 -15.05
N LEU A 279 -18.85 1.40 -14.06
CA LEU A 279 -18.15 0.10 -14.08
C LEU A 279 -19.08 -1.10 -14.33
N LEU A 280 -20.37 -0.94 -14.04
CA LEU A 280 -21.36 -2.02 -14.05
C LEU A 280 -22.21 -2.10 -15.33
N TYR A 281 -22.29 -1.03 -16.13
CA TYR A 281 -23.32 -0.92 -17.17
C TYR A 281 -22.81 -0.55 -18.57
N ASP A 282 -21.64 0.09 -18.70
CA ASP A 282 -21.19 0.56 -20.01
C ASP A 282 -20.33 -0.48 -20.73
N THR A 283 -20.75 -0.83 -21.96
CA THR A 283 -20.04 -1.74 -22.87
C THR A 283 -18.82 -1.09 -23.54
N ILE A 284 -18.78 0.25 -23.59
CA ILE A 284 -17.64 1.04 -24.07
C ILE A 284 -17.21 1.94 -22.92
N GLN A 285 -16.16 1.53 -22.22
CA GLN A 285 -15.60 2.31 -21.12
C GLN A 285 -14.43 3.12 -21.67
N GLU A 286 -14.57 4.44 -21.67
CA GLU A 286 -13.47 5.34 -21.96
C GLU A 286 -12.70 5.67 -20.68
N TYR A 287 -11.37 5.62 -20.78
CA TYR A 287 -10.49 5.90 -19.66
C TYR A 287 -9.47 6.98 -20.00
N GLU A 288 -9.04 7.72 -18.98
CA GLU A 288 -7.79 8.49 -18.98
C GLU A 288 -6.76 7.70 -18.17
N GLU A 289 -5.59 7.43 -18.76
CA GLU A 289 -4.46 6.87 -18.02
C GLU A 289 -3.68 8.01 -17.34
N VAL A 290 -3.46 7.87 -16.05
CA VAL A 290 -2.71 8.84 -15.25
C VAL A 290 -1.68 8.12 -14.39
N ASP A 291 -0.63 8.84 -13.99
CA ASP A 291 0.33 8.32 -13.02
C ASP A 291 -0.33 8.06 -11.66
N SER A 292 0.21 7.08 -10.93
CA SER A 292 -0.37 6.67 -9.64
C SER A 292 -0.33 7.73 -8.55
N LEU A 293 0.66 8.64 -8.54
CA LEU A 293 0.72 9.72 -7.55
C LEU A 293 -0.44 10.70 -7.76
N ARG A 294 -0.68 11.10 -9.01
CA ARG A 294 -1.83 11.94 -9.38
C ARG A 294 -3.14 11.25 -9.06
N ALA A 295 -3.28 9.96 -9.41
CA ALA A 295 -4.48 9.19 -9.10
C ALA A 295 -4.74 9.11 -7.59
N TYR A 296 -3.71 8.81 -6.80
CA TYR A 296 -3.82 8.70 -5.34
C TYR A 296 -4.22 10.03 -4.70
N ASN A 297 -3.61 11.13 -5.13
CA ASN A 297 -3.98 12.47 -4.69
C ASN A 297 -5.45 12.81 -5.02
N MET A 298 -5.91 12.46 -6.22
CA MET A 298 -7.31 12.67 -6.61
C MET A 298 -8.27 11.81 -5.77
N GLY A 299 -7.92 10.54 -5.51
CA GLY A 299 -8.75 9.63 -4.70
C GLY A 299 -8.86 10.09 -3.25
N LEU A 300 -7.74 10.47 -2.64
CA LEU A 300 -7.72 11.06 -1.31
C LEU A 300 -8.45 12.41 -1.25
N LYS A 301 -8.40 13.21 -2.30
CA LYS A 301 -9.20 14.44 -2.38
C LYS A 301 -10.69 14.10 -2.31
N THR A 302 -11.18 13.18 -3.14
CA THR A 302 -12.59 12.75 -3.13
C THR A 302 -13.00 12.21 -1.76
N TRP A 303 -12.20 11.35 -1.14
CA TRP A 303 -12.45 10.86 0.22
C TRP A 303 -12.46 11.98 1.26
N SER A 304 -11.51 12.91 1.20
CA SER A 304 -11.42 14.02 2.17
C SER A 304 -12.60 14.99 2.04
N ASP A 305 -13.06 15.28 0.82
CA ASP A 305 -14.23 16.12 0.59
C ASP A 305 -15.51 15.42 1.08
N TRP A 306 -15.63 14.10 0.89
CA TRP A 306 -16.71 13.31 1.48
C TRP A 306 -16.68 13.36 3.01
N ALA A 307 -15.53 13.12 3.63
CA ALA A 307 -15.38 13.08 5.09
C ALA A 307 -15.74 14.44 5.72
N HIS A 308 -15.31 15.54 5.10
CA HIS A 308 -15.67 16.89 5.52
C HIS A 308 -17.18 17.14 5.50
N THR A 309 -17.87 16.60 4.49
CA THR A 309 -19.29 16.88 4.24
C THR A 309 -20.22 16.01 5.09
N HIS A 310 -19.83 14.76 5.36
CA HIS A 310 -20.74 13.75 5.91
C HIS A 310 -20.41 13.27 7.32
N ILE A 311 -19.19 13.52 7.82
CA ILE A 311 -18.81 13.09 9.16
C ILE A 311 -18.95 14.24 10.15
N ASP A 312 -19.67 13.98 11.23
CA ASP A 312 -19.76 14.85 12.40
C ASP A 312 -18.61 14.52 13.37
N PRO A 313 -17.55 15.36 13.47
CA PRO A 313 -16.39 15.06 14.31
C PRO A 313 -16.69 15.07 15.81
N SER A 314 -17.86 15.58 16.23
CA SER A 314 -18.30 15.51 17.62
C SER A 314 -18.78 14.11 18.02
N LYS A 315 -19.15 13.29 17.03
CA LYS A 315 -19.68 11.93 17.22
C LYS A 315 -18.68 10.85 16.80
N THR A 316 -17.93 11.09 15.73
CA THR A 316 -17.07 10.08 15.13
C THR A 316 -15.59 10.44 15.23
N LYS A 317 -14.79 9.53 15.79
CA LYS A 317 -13.33 9.63 15.76
C LYS A 317 -12.79 9.03 14.47
N LEU A 318 -11.89 9.75 13.80
CA LEU A 318 -11.33 9.35 12.50
C LEU A 318 -9.83 9.03 12.62
N PHE A 319 -9.44 7.88 12.07
CA PHE A 319 -8.06 7.41 12.02
C PHE A 319 -7.68 7.00 10.60
N PHE A 320 -6.42 7.20 10.25
CA PHE A 320 -5.82 6.68 9.02
C PHE A 320 -4.58 5.88 9.39
N MET A 321 -4.55 4.60 9.02
CA MET A 321 -3.41 3.73 9.29
C MET A 321 -2.27 4.08 8.33
N GLY A 322 -1.06 4.19 8.89
CA GLY A 322 0.17 4.37 8.12
C GLY A 322 0.42 3.21 7.15
N VAL A 323 1.40 3.41 6.26
CA VAL A 323 1.73 2.44 5.21
C VAL A 323 2.43 1.24 5.81
N THR A 324 1.96 0.04 5.52
CA THR A 324 2.62 -1.20 5.95
C THR A 324 3.68 -1.63 4.94
N ALA A 325 4.84 -2.04 5.45
CA ALA A 325 5.98 -2.48 4.63
C ALA A 325 5.66 -3.71 3.78
N THR A 326 6.40 -3.89 2.68
CA THR A 326 6.37 -5.14 1.90
C THR A 326 7.76 -5.72 1.70
N HIS A 327 8.06 -6.83 2.37
CA HIS A 327 9.38 -7.46 2.39
C HIS A 327 9.64 -8.38 1.18
N SER A 328 9.48 -7.80 -0.01
CA SER A 328 9.62 -8.52 -1.29
C SER A 328 11.06 -8.60 -1.84
N ARG A 329 12.00 -7.86 -1.25
CA ARG A 329 13.40 -7.78 -1.72
C ARG A 329 14.38 -7.78 -0.53
N ALA A 330 15.03 -8.91 -0.29
CA ALA A 330 15.92 -9.04 0.87
C ALA A 330 17.14 -8.11 0.86
N LYS A 331 17.54 -7.64 -0.33
CA LYS A 331 18.60 -6.64 -0.47
C LYS A 331 18.35 -5.37 0.35
N GLU A 332 17.09 -4.99 0.58
CA GLU A 332 16.74 -3.79 1.36
C GLU A 332 17.26 -3.88 2.81
N TRP A 333 17.36 -5.07 3.38
CA TRP A 333 17.89 -5.33 4.73
C TRP A 333 19.23 -6.08 4.73
N GLY A 334 20.01 -5.98 3.65
CA GLY A 334 21.34 -6.60 3.54
C GLY A 334 21.35 -8.08 3.16
N GLY A 335 20.19 -8.67 2.83
CA GLY A 335 20.07 -10.04 2.35
C GLY A 335 20.47 -10.24 0.88
N MET A 336 20.46 -11.50 0.44
CA MET A 336 20.86 -11.87 -0.92
C MET A 336 19.90 -11.35 -2.00
N LYS A 337 20.45 -11.06 -3.20
CA LYS A 337 19.64 -10.71 -4.38
C LYS A 337 18.66 -11.85 -4.71
N LYS A 338 17.47 -11.50 -5.21
CA LYS A 338 16.37 -12.42 -5.52
C LYS A 338 15.76 -13.13 -4.31
N MET A 339 16.21 -12.89 -3.07
CA MET A 339 15.50 -13.35 -1.87
C MET A 339 14.41 -12.36 -1.45
N ASN A 340 13.45 -12.82 -0.65
CA ASN A 340 12.34 -12.05 -0.09
C ASN A 340 12.14 -12.45 1.39
N CYS A 341 10.97 -12.21 1.97
CA CYS A 341 10.64 -12.57 3.36
C CYS A 341 10.68 -14.09 3.68
N TYR A 342 10.81 -14.97 2.68
CA TYR A 342 10.86 -16.41 2.90
C TYR A 342 12.10 -16.81 3.71
N GLY A 343 11.87 -17.48 4.85
CA GLY A 343 12.93 -17.95 5.74
C GLY A 343 13.48 -16.89 6.71
N GLU A 344 12.96 -15.67 6.67
CA GLU A 344 13.29 -14.64 7.66
C GLU A 344 12.59 -14.96 8.99
N THR A 345 13.37 -15.06 10.08
CA THR A 345 12.86 -15.47 11.41
C THR A 345 13.17 -14.49 12.53
N GLU A 346 13.92 -13.42 12.22
CA GLU A 346 14.31 -12.36 13.14
C GLU A 346 14.05 -10.99 12.48
N PRO A 347 13.67 -9.96 13.25
CA PRO A 347 13.48 -8.62 12.72
C PRO A 347 14.82 -7.95 12.37
N VAL A 348 14.74 -6.79 11.72
CA VAL A 348 15.85 -5.84 11.61
C VAL A 348 15.96 -5.08 12.93
N MET A 349 17.11 -5.19 13.59
CA MET A 349 17.39 -4.59 14.91
C MET A 349 17.97 -3.16 14.84
N ASP A 350 18.05 -2.59 13.64
CA ASP A 350 18.43 -1.20 13.44
C ASP A 350 17.19 -0.30 13.58
N ASP A 351 17.12 0.45 14.69
CA ASP A 351 16.03 1.39 14.99
C ASP A 351 15.96 2.55 13.97
N THR A 352 16.99 2.74 13.15
CA THR A 352 17.03 3.74 12.07
C THR A 352 16.71 3.16 10.69
N PHE A 353 16.33 1.88 10.63
CA PHE A 353 16.04 1.20 9.38
C PHE A 353 14.89 1.86 8.61
N TRP A 354 15.12 2.07 7.31
CA TRP A 354 14.11 2.53 6.37
C TRP A 354 14.30 1.87 4.99
N GLU A 355 13.30 1.13 4.52
CA GLU A 355 13.26 0.51 3.20
C GLU A 355 13.02 1.54 2.10
N ARG A 356 13.62 1.33 0.93
CA ARG A 356 13.47 2.28 -0.20
C ARG A 356 12.16 2.10 -0.98
N LYS A 357 11.37 1.08 -0.64
CA LYS A 357 10.21 0.64 -1.42
C LYS A 357 8.94 1.43 -1.12
N ILE A 358 8.91 2.13 0.00
CA ILE A 358 7.83 3.05 0.34
C ILE A 358 8.09 4.37 -0.38
N ASP A 359 7.16 4.77 -1.25
CA ASP A 359 7.26 6.04 -1.96
C ASP A 359 6.99 7.23 -1.02
N PRO A 360 8.00 8.07 -0.72
CA PRO A 360 7.82 9.22 0.16
C PRO A 360 6.86 10.26 -0.42
N LYS A 361 6.67 10.32 -1.74
CA LYS A 361 5.70 11.24 -2.37
C LYS A 361 4.27 10.84 -2.04
N MET A 362 3.96 9.55 -2.03
CA MET A 362 2.64 9.05 -1.61
C MET A 362 2.37 9.40 -0.14
N LEU A 363 3.36 9.25 0.75
CA LEU A 363 3.23 9.65 2.16
C LEU A 363 2.97 11.16 2.29
N SER A 364 3.73 11.98 1.55
CA SER A 364 3.54 13.44 1.54
C SER A 364 2.15 13.85 1.02
N ILE A 365 1.62 13.15 0.01
CA ILE A 365 0.25 13.37 -0.49
C ILE A 365 -0.78 13.06 0.61
N LEU A 366 -0.62 11.94 1.33
CA LEU A 366 -1.49 11.59 2.45
C LEU A 366 -1.43 12.66 3.53
N GLU A 367 -0.25 13.02 4.04
CA GLU A 367 -0.07 14.05 5.05
C GLU A 367 -0.66 15.40 4.64
N SER A 368 -0.49 15.79 3.37
CA SER A 368 -1.08 17.00 2.81
C SER A 368 -2.61 16.94 2.79
N SER A 369 -3.19 15.80 2.42
CA SER A 369 -4.64 15.59 2.43
C SER A 369 -5.21 15.69 3.85
N LEU A 370 -4.59 15.00 4.82
CA LEU A 370 -5.01 15.04 6.22
C LEU A 370 -4.87 16.45 6.83
N SER A 371 -3.79 17.17 6.51
CA SER A 371 -3.58 18.54 6.98
C SER A 371 -4.64 19.51 6.44
N LYS A 372 -4.98 19.39 5.15
CA LYS A 372 -6.05 20.19 4.53
C LYS A 372 -7.42 19.88 5.12
N LEU A 373 -7.70 18.60 5.40
CA LEU A 373 -8.94 18.17 6.02
C LEU A 373 -9.05 18.68 7.47
N LYS A 374 -7.95 18.64 8.24
CA LYS A 374 -7.86 19.22 9.58
C LYS A 374 -8.12 20.73 9.57
N ALA A 375 -7.59 21.46 8.59
CA ALA A 375 -7.86 22.89 8.43
C ALA A 375 -9.35 23.20 8.13
N LYS A 376 -10.11 22.22 7.61
CA LYS A 376 -11.56 22.30 7.42
C LYS A 376 -12.37 21.83 8.65
N GLY A 377 -11.71 21.58 9.78
CA GLY A 377 -12.36 21.18 11.04
C GLY A 377 -12.54 19.67 11.25
N VAL A 378 -12.08 18.82 10.33
CA VAL A 378 -12.17 17.36 10.45
C VAL A 378 -10.78 16.79 10.72
N ASN A 379 -10.53 16.41 11.98
CA ASN A 379 -9.24 15.85 12.37
C ASN A 379 -9.22 14.33 12.14
N VAL A 380 -8.35 13.88 11.24
CA VAL A 380 -8.07 12.46 11.02
C VAL A 380 -6.67 12.17 11.55
N GLN A 381 -6.59 11.36 12.61
CA GLN A 381 -5.31 11.01 13.21
C GLN A 381 -4.60 9.94 12.38
N ILE A 382 -3.36 10.19 12.00
CA ILE A 382 -2.50 9.14 11.47
C ILE A 382 -1.99 8.23 12.59
N ILE A 383 -2.17 6.92 12.44
CA ILE A 383 -1.54 5.90 13.28
C ILE A 383 -0.30 5.43 12.52
N ASN A 384 0.85 6.07 12.80
CA ASN A 384 2.04 5.92 11.97
C ASN A 384 2.78 4.59 12.24
N ILE A 385 2.30 3.52 11.63
CA ILE A 385 2.93 2.19 11.70
C ILE A 385 4.04 1.98 10.63
N THR A 386 4.40 3.03 9.90
CA THR A 386 5.20 2.90 8.68
C THR A 386 6.61 2.41 8.94
N GLN A 387 7.32 3.04 9.87
CA GLN A 387 8.68 2.63 10.21
C GLN A 387 8.68 1.27 10.92
N LEU A 388 7.84 1.12 11.96
CA LEU A 388 7.86 -0.06 12.81
C LEU A 388 7.57 -1.35 12.04
N THR A 389 6.75 -1.30 10.98
CA THR A 389 6.50 -2.48 10.16
C THR A 389 7.70 -2.87 9.30
N GLN A 390 8.56 -1.93 8.89
CA GLN A 390 9.74 -2.21 8.06
C GLN A 390 10.80 -3.03 8.81
N CYS A 391 10.84 -2.96 10.13
CA CYS A 391 11.75 -3.82 10.89
C CYS A 391 11.29 -5.29 10.90
N ARG A 392 10.04 -5.59 10.55
CA ARG A 392 9.39 -6.88 10.82
C ARG A 392 9.38 -7.86 9.65
N LYS A 393 10.49 -7.96 8.94
CA LYS A 393 10.65 -8.92 7.81
C LYS A 393 10.32 -10.37 8.17
N ASP A 394 10.39 -10.72 9.46
CA ASP A 394 10.13 -12.03 10.03
C ASP A 394 8.63 -12.39 10.11
N ALA A 395 7.71 -11.43 10.20
CA ALA A 395 6.35 -11.71 10.64
C ALA A 395 5.31 -11.91 9.52
N HIS A 396 5.75 -11.98 8.27
CA HIS A 396 4.86 -12.21 7.14
C HIS A 396 4.31 -13.63 7.07
N THR A 397 3.15 -13.79 6.43
CA THR A 397 2.53 -15.10 6.18
C THR A 397 3.39 -16.00 5.30
N THR A 398 4.17 -15.41 4.39
CA THR A 398 5.01 -16.11 3.42
C THR A 398 4.22 -17.21 2.70
N VAL A 399 4.58 -18.48 2.84
CA VAL A 399 3.89 -19.62 2.26
C VAL A 399 2.86 -20.25 3.22
N TYR A 400 2.90 -19.88 4.50
CA TYR A 400 2.11 -20.44 5.58
C TYR A 400 0.73 -19.77 5.66
N ARG A 401 -0.09 -20.04 4.66
CA ARG A 401 -1.47 -19.54 4.57
C ARG A 401 -2.30 -20.43 3.66
N LYS A 402 -3.63 -20.23 3.66
CA LYS A 402 -4.47 -20.80 2.62
C LYS A 402 -4.03 -20.31 1.23
N HIS A 403 -3.86 -21.26 0.32
CA HIS A 403 -3.69 -20.98 -1.11
C HIS A 403 -5.04 -21.21 -1.81
N TRP A 404 -5.71 -20.12 -2.18
CA TRP A 404 -7.00 -20.17 -2.89
C TRP A 404 -6.91 -20.70 -4.32
N ARG A 405 -5.69 -20.72 -4.88
CA ARG A 405 -5.36 -21.33 -6.17
C ARG A 405 -4.27 -22.37 -5.94
N PRO A 406 -4.31 -23.51 -6.65
CA PRO A 406 -3.23 -24.49 -6.58
C PRO A 406 -1.88 -23.84 -6.93
N LEU A 407 -0.83 -24.21 -6.19
CA LEU A 407 0.54 -23.80 -6.51
C LEU A 407 0.99 -24.42 -7.83
N THR A 408 1.72 -23.65 -8.64
CA THR A 408 2.39 -24.18 -9.83
C THR A 408 3.52 -25.13 -9.42
N ASP A 409 3.99 -25.98 -10.33
CA ASP A 409 5.10 -26.89 -10.02
C ASP A 409 6.40 -26.12 -9.71
N GLU A 410 6.62 -24.97 -10.36
CA GLU A 410 7.72 -24.06 -10.03
C GLU A 410 7.62 -23.53 -8.60
N GLN A 411 6.41 -23.15 -8.15
CA GLN A 411 6.16 -22.68 -6.79
C GLN A 411 6.32 -23.79 -5.74
N LYS A 412 5.97 -25.04 -6.07
CA LYS A 412 6.22 -26.20 -5.19
C LYS A 412 7.71 -26.48 -5.04
N GLN A 413 8.47 -26.39 -6.14
CA GLN A 413 9.93 -26.59 -6.13
C GLN A 413 10.67 -25.42 -5.47
N ASN A 414 10.13 -24.20 -5.57
CA ASN A 414 10.70 -23.00 -5.02
C ASN A 414 9.63 -22.19 -4.23
N PRO A 415 9.37 -22.55 -2.96
CA PRO A 415 8.33 -21.95 -2.13
C PRO A 415 8.44 -20.42 -2.01
N ARG A 416 9.64 -19.88 -2.18
CA ARG A 416 9.89 -18.44 -2.22
C ARG A 416 9.03 -17.71 -3.25
N LEU A 417 8.73 -18.34 -4.39
CA LEU A 417 7.90 -17.78 -5.46
C LEU A 417 6.40 -17.72 -5.10
N ALA A 418 5.97 -18.47 -4.09
CA ALA A 418 4.62 -18.44 -3.54
C ALA A 418 4.49 -17.54 -2.30
N SER A 419 5.58 -16.92 -1.86
CA SER A 419 5.62 -16.15 -0.62
C SER A 419 4.83 -14.86 -0.70
N ASP A 420 3.86 -14.73 0.20
CA ASP A 420 3.20 -13.48 0.49
C ASP A 420 4.03 -12.68 1.51
N CYS A 421 4.68 -11.63 1.01
CA CYS A 421 5.46 -10.68 1.80
C CYS A 421 4.74 -9.33 1.96
N SER A 422 3.40 -9.36 1.98
CA SER A 422 2.56 -8.19 2.24
C SER A 422 1.70 -8.41 3.48
N HIS A 423 1.04 -9.57 3.60
CA HIS A 423 0.19 -9.89 4.75
C HIS A 423 0.96 -10.47 5.92
N TRP A 424 0.40 -10.36 7.11
CA TRP A 424 1.04 -10.67 8.38
C TRP A 424 0.37 -11.86 9.06
N CYS A 425 1.20 -12.71 9.68
CA CYS A 425 0.70 -13.75 10.57
C CYS A 425 -0.08 -13.16 11.74
N LEU A 426 -1.09 -13.87 12.21
CA LEU A 426 -1.83 -13.58 13.44
C LEU A 426 -1.77 -14.80 14.37
N PRO A 427 -1.48 -14.62 15.68
CA PRO A 427 -1.01 -13.37 16.32
C PRO A 427 0.29 -12.84 15.70
N GLY A 428 0.55 -11.54 15.86
CA GLY A 428 1.71 -10.89 15.24
C GLY A 428 1.65 -9.37 15.15
N VAL A 429 2.30 -8.82 14.11
CA VAL A 429 2.49 -7.37 13.93
C VAL A 429 1.20 -6.54 13.96
N PRO A 430 0.07 -6.98 13.39
CA PRO A 430 -1.18 -6.24 13.47
C PRO A 430 -1.74 -6.10 14.90
N ASP A 431 -1.37 -6.99 15.83
CA ASP A 431 -1.75 -6.86 17.23
C ASP A 431 -1.13 -5.59 17.84
N THR A 432 0.14 -5.32 17.52
CA THR A 432 0.81 -4.07 17.92
C THR A 432 0.16 -2.83 17.30
N TRP A 433 -0.34 -2.90 16.06
CA TRP A 433 -1.08 -1.78 15.47
C TRP A 433 -2.35 -1.47 16.26
N ASN A 434 -3.05 -2.51 16.70
CA ASN A 434 -4.25 -2.39 17.50
C ASN A 434 -3.94 -1.92 18.94
N GLU A 435 -2.84 -2.38 19.54
CA GLU A 435 -2.37 -1.84 20.82
C GLU A 435 -2.11 -0.32 20.73
N LEU A 436 -1.38 0.12 19.70
CA LEU A 436 -1.10 1.55 19.47
C LEU A 436 -2.37 2.35 19.18
N LEU A 437 -3.26 1.83 18.34
CA LEU A 437 -4.54 2.45 18.02
C LEU A 437 -5.40 2.63 19.27
N LEU A 438 -5.59 1.55 20.06
CA LEU A 438 -6.41 1.57 21.27
C LEU A 438 -5.79 2.45 22.36
N ALA A 439 -4.47 2.38 22.54
CA ALA A 439 -3.72 3.28 23.43
C ALA A 439 -4.01 4.73 23.07
N TYR A 440 -3.87 5.08 21.79
CA TYR A 440 -4.11 6.43 21.32
C TYR A 440 -5.56 6.89 21.56
N ILE A 441 -6.55 6.05 21.18
CA ILE A 441 -7.98 6.36 21.30
C ILE A 441 -8.40 6.67 22.75
N PHE A 442 -7.90 5.90 23.72
CA PHE A 442 -8.45 5.88 25.07
C PHE A 442 -7.56 6.50 26.15
N TRP A 443 -6.28 6.73 25.88
CA TRP A 443 -5.34 7.30 26.85
C TRP A 443 -4.61 8.56 26.38
N PHE A 444 -4.44 8.79 25.07
CA PHE A 444 -3.67 9.93 24.56
C PHE A 444 -4.51 10.98 23.81
N GLN A 445 -5.81 10.75 23.63
CA GLN A 445 -6.75 11.70 23.01
C GLN A 445 -7.56 12.56 23.99
N ASN A 446 -7.23 12.54 25.29
CA ASN A 446 -7.98 13.31 26.29
C ASN A 446 -7.40 14.71 26.50
#